data_AF-A0A0P0KM91-F1
#
_entry.id   AF-A0A0P0KM91-F1
#
_cell.length_a   1.000
_cell.length_b   1.000
_cell.length_c   1.000
_cell.angle_alpha   90.00
_cell.angle_beta   90.00
_cell.angle_gamma   90.00
#
_symmetry.space_group_name_H-M   'P 1'
#
loop_
_entity.id
_entity.type
_entity.pdbx_description
1 polymer ?
#
loop_
_entity_poly.entity_id
_entity_poly.type
_entity_poly.pdbx_seq_one_letter_code
_entity_poly.pdbx_strand_id
1 'polypeptide(L)'
;DEVRHISNGYATLLTVLQDDRNIPFIERDLQQAWWINHAFLDVFTAVVMEYFSKDRSDDESFLNKWDRWIRDDWYRAYILKMGKLGLDMDPHIFERARERITKGLHHKMAMLAFATWPMHFWKFDGLDEKDFEWFENK
;
A
#
# COMPACT_ATOMS: atom_id res chain seq x y z
N ASP A 1 -19.60 3.65 -4.84
CA ASP A 1 -18.96 4.50 -5.86
C ASP A 1 -17.65 3.94 -6.39
N GLU A 2 -16.73 3.52 -5.51
CA GLU A 2 -15.40 2.99 -5.90
C GLU A 2 -15.39 1.87 -6.96
N VAL A 3 -16.31 0.90 -6.91
CA VAL A 3 -16.38 -0.18 -7.92
C VAL A 3 -16.60 0.38 -9.35
N ARG A 4 -17.33 1.49 -9.48
CA ARG A 4 -17.51 2.17 -10.78
C ARG A 4 -16.20 2.82 -11.24
N HIS A 5 -15.45 3.42 -10.33
CA HIS A 5 -14.15 4.02 -10.65
C HIS A 5 -13.10 2.97 -11.03
N ILE A 6 -13.09 1.82 -10.35
CA ILE A 6 -12.24 0.68 -10.72
C ILE A 6 -12.59 0.19 -12.14
N SER A 7 -13.89 0.12 -12.45
CA SER A 7 -14.36 -0.27 -13.79
C SER A 7 -13.94 0.73 -14.87
N ASN A 8 -13.90 2.04 -14.57
CA ASN A 8 -13.38 3.05 -15.49
C ASN A 8 -11.88 2.85 -15.76
N GLY A 9 -11.08 2.51 -14.75
CA GLY A 9 -9.66 2.18 -14.92
C GLY A 9 -9.47 0.97 -15.84
N TYR A 10 -10.26 -0.08 -15.65
CA TYR A 10 -10.23 -1.26 -16.51
C TYR A 10 -10.64 -0.94 -17.97
N ALA A 11 -11.71 -0.16 -18.17
CA ALA A 11 -12.14 0.29 -19.49
C ALA A 11 -11.07 1.17 -20.19
N THR A 12 -10.34 1.97 -19.41
CA THR A 12 -9.22 2.78 -19.91
C THR A 12 -8.14 1.88 -20.48
N LEU A 13 -7.70 0.86 -19.72
CA LEU A 13 -6.71 -0.12 -20.18
C LEU A 13 -7.17 -0.84 -21.44
N LEU A 14 -8.41 -1.33 -21.49
CA LEU A 14 -8.95 -1.98 -22.69
C LEU A 14 -8.95 -1.08 -23.93
N THR A 15 -9.14 0.23 -23.75
CA THR A 15 -9.13 1.19 -24.85
C THR A 15 -7.72 1.43 -25.37
N VAL A 16 -6.75 1.66 -24.48
CA VAL A 16 -5.37 1.95 -24.90
C VAL A 16 -4.63 0.71 -25.40
N LEU A 17 -5.04 -0.49 -24.97
CA LEU A 17 -4.50 -1.77 -25.44
C LEU A 17 -5.08 -2.21 -26.79
N GLN A 18 -5.92 -1.41 -27.45
CA GLN A 18 -6.28 -1.64 -28.85
C GLN A 18 -5.09 -1.43 -29.81
N ASP A 19 -4.01 -0.83 -29.32
CA ASP A 19 -2.75 -0.63 -30.03
C ASP A 19 -1.58 -1.21 -29.22
N ASP A 20 -1.08 -2.36 -29.65
CA ASP A 20 -0.02 -3.13 -28.95
C ASP A 20 1.28 -2.33 -28.76
N ARG A 21 1.50 -1.27 -29.55
CA ARG A 21 2.65 -0.37 -29.37
C ARG A 21 2.63 0.34 -28.01
N ASN A 22 1.48 0.38 -27.36
CA ASN A 22 1.30 1.00 -26.04
C ASN A 22 1.76 0.11 -24.88
N ILE A 23 1.88 -1.21 -25.06
CA ILE A 23 2.23 -2.16 -24.00
C ILE A 23 3.45 -1.71 -23.18
N PRO A 24 4.64 -1.46 -23.78
CA PRO A 24 5.82 -1.09 -22.99
C PRO A 24 5.69 0.24 -22.25
N PHE A 25 4.86 1.16 -22.75
CA PHE A 25 4.60 2.43 -22.08
C PHE A 25 3.64 2.24 -20.91
N ILE A 26 2.59 1.45 -21.09
CA ILE A 26 1.61 1.14 -20.05
C ILE A 26 2.28 0.37 -18.91
N GLU A 27 3.11 -0.63 -19.21
CA GLU A 27 3.84 -1.39 -18.18
C GLU A 27 4.72 -0.48 -17.33
N ARG A 28 5.51 0.39 -17.98
CA ARG A 28 6.34 1.38 -17.28
C ARG A 28 5.49 2.30 -16.41
N ASP A 29 4.39 2.83 -16.95
CA ASP A 29 3.55 3.79 -16.25
C ASP A 29 2.80 3.12 -15.08
N LEU A 30 2.38 1.86 -15.21
CA LEU A 30 1.80 1.07 -14.12
C LEU A 30 2.81 0.78 -13.01
N GLN A 31 4.06 0.43 -13.35
CA GLN A 31 5.13 0.24 -12.37
C GLN A 31 5.42 1.54 -11.60
N GLN A 32 5.49 2.67 -12.31
CA GLN A 32 5.70 3.97 -11.70
C GLN A 32 4.51 4.37 -10.81
N ALA A 33 3.28 4.21 -11.30
CA ALA A 33 2.07 4.51 -10.55
C ALA A 33 1.99 3.66 -9.27
N TRP A 34 2.31 2.36 -9.37
CA TRP A 34 2.41 1.49 -8.21
C TRP A 34 3.40 2.03 -7.18
N TRP A 35 4.64 2.32 -7.61
CA TRP A 35 5.69 2.76 -6.68
C TRP A 35 5.36 4.07 -5.98
N ILE A 36 4.80 5.04 -6.71
CA ILE A 36 4.36 6.32 -6.15
C ILE A 36 3.30 6.10 -5.07
N ASN A 37 2.30 5.25 -5.36
CA ASN A 37 1.20 5.00 -4.44
C ASN A 37 1.67 4.22 -3.20
N HIS A 38 2.32 3.07 -3.37
CA HIS A 38 2.85 2.27 -2.26
C HIS A 38 3.76 3.10 -1.33
N ALA A 39 4.69 3.87 -1.90
CA ALA A 39 5.71 4.56 -1.12
C ALA A 39 5.12 5.59 -0.14
N PHE A 40 3.94 6.13 -0.44
CA PHE A 40 3.22 7.05 0.45
C PHE A 40 2.07 6.37 1.20
N LEU A 41 1.14 5.75 0.48
CA LEU A 41 -0.11 5.24 1.05
C LEU A 41 0.12 4.12 2.06
N ASP A 42 1.07 3.22 1.82
CA ASP A 42 1.28 2.12 2.76
C ASP A 42 1.81 2.64 4.08
N VAL A 43 2.79 3.53 4.03
CA VAL A 43 3.37 4.15 5.22
C VAL A 43 2.31 4.99 5.95
N PHE A 44 1.60 5.85 5.23
CA PHE A 44 0.58 6.72 5.82
C PHE A 44 -0.53 5.88 6.48
N THR A 45 -1.04 4.87 5.78
CA THR A 45 -2.12 4.01 6.26
C THR A 45 -1.67 3.19 7.47
N ALA A 46 -0.46 2.62 7.44
CA ALA A 46 0.11 1.90 8.57
C ALA A 46 0.23 2.77 9.82
N VAL A 47 0.74 4.00 9.67
CA VAL A 47 0.87 4.94 10.79
C VAL A 47 -0.50 5.29 11.37
N VAL A 48 -1.49 5.57 10.52
CA VAL A 48 -2.85 5.86 10.98
C VAL A 48 -3.47 4.66 11.70
N MET A 49 -3.34 3.45 11.15
CA MET A 49 -3.96 2.25 11.73
C MET A 49 -3.33 1.86 13.06
N GLU A 50 -2.01 1.83 13.13
CA GLU A 50 -1.33 1.27 14.29
C GLU A 50 -1.05 2.32 15.38
N TYR A 51 -0.68 3.54 15.00
CA TYR A 51 -0.24 4.57 15.94
C TYR A 51 -1.33 5.57 16.32
N PHE A 52 -2.36 5.78 15.48
CA PHE A 52 -3.42 6.75 15.78
C PHE A 52 -4.66 6.07 16.37
N SER A 53 -4.82 4.76 16.15
CA SER A 53 -5.80 3.98 16.88
C SER A 53 -5.35 3.81 18.33
N LYS A 54 -6.31 3.84 19.27
CA LYS A 54 -6.15 3.35 20.65
C LYS A 54 -6.85 2.01 20.89
N ASP A 55 -7.60 1.54 19.89
CA ASP A 55 -8.19 0.21 19.92
C ASP A 55 -7.12 -0.82 19.55
N ARG A 56 -6.93 -1.79 20.45
CA ARG A 56 -5.98 -2.92 20.31
C ARG A 56 -6.70 -4.26 20.17
N SER A 57 -8.01 -4.25 19.90
CA SER A 57 -8.80 -5.45 19.64
C SER A 57 -8.55 -6.03 18.24
N ASP A 58 -8.05 -5.23 17.30
CA ASP A 58 -7.59 -5.69 15.99
C ASP A 58 -6.28 -6.48 16.16
N ASP A 59 -6.32 -7.75 15.80
CA ASP A 59 -5.20 -8.67 15.92
C ASP A 59 -4.32 -8.70 14.65
N GLU A 60 -4.70 -8.01 13.59
CA GLU A 60 -3.88 -7.88 12.38
C GLU A 60 -2.99 -6.63 12.45
N SER A 61 -1.67 -6.82 12.34
CA SER A 61 -0.77 -5.71 12.02
C SER A 61 -1.03 -5.19 10.60
N PHE A 62 -0.50 -4.00 10.30
CA PHE A 62 -0.52 -3.48 8.94
C PHE A 62 0.17 -4.44 7.97
N LEU A 63 1.21 -5.17 8.38
CA LEU A 63 1.85 -6.18 7.51
C LEU A 63 0.87 -7.31 7.14
N ASN A 64 0.05 -7.78 8.09
CA ASN A 64 -0.99 -8.78 7.81
C ASN A 64 -2.05 -8.22 6.86
N LYS A 65 -2.50 -6.98 7.09
CA LYS A 65 -3.47 -6.31 6.22
C LYS A 65 -2.89 -6.05 4.83
N TRP A 66 -1.62 -5.68 4.73
CA TRP A 66 -0.91 -5.47 3.46
C TRP A 66 -0.86 -6.77 2.66
N ASP A 67 -0.52 -7.88 3.30
CA ASP A 67 -0.52 -9.19 2.67
C ASP A 67 -1.91 -9.56 2.12
N ARG A 68 -2.96 -9.27 2.87
CA ARG A 68 -4.33 -9.53 2.41
C ARG A 68 -4.76 -8.60 1.27
N TRP A 69 -4.67 -7.28 1.47
CA TRP A 69 -5.20 -6.30 0.53
C TRP A 69 -4.33 -6.12 -0.72
N ILE A 70 -3.02 -6.06 -0.54
CA ILE A 70 -2.10 -5.76 -1.64
C ILE A 70 -1.64 -7.03 -2.32
N ARG A 71 -1.07 -7.98 -1.57
CA ARG A 71 -0.52 -9.20 -2.19
C ARG A 71 -1.64 -10.10 -2.72
N ASP A 72 -2.66 -10.36 -1.92
CA ASP A 72 -3.68 -11.36 -2.27
C ASP A 72 -4.82 -10.75 -3.11
N ASP A 73 -5.46 -9.66 -2.65
CA ASP A 73 -6.63 -9.10 -3.33
C ASP A 73 -6.27 -8.27 -4.57
N TRP A 74 -5.21 -7.45 -4.51
CA TRP A 74 -4.86 -6.58 -5.63
C TRP A 74 -3.84 -7.21 -6.58
N TYR A 75 -2.66 -7.63 -6.12
CA TYR A 75 -1.63 -8.17 -6.99
C TYR A 75 -2.05 -9.52 -7.61
N ARG A 76 -2.37 -10.52 -6.78
CA ARG A 76 -2.73 -11.86 -7.27
C ARG A 76 -4.07 -11.88 -7.99
N ALA A 77 -5.10 -11.25 -7.43
CA ALA A 77 -6.45 -11.38 -7.98
C ALA A 77 -6.78 -10.36 -9.09
N TYR A 78 -6.06 -9.23 -9.18
CA TYR A 78 -6.31 -8.19 -10.18
C TYR A 78 -5.13 -8.01 -11.16
N ILE A 79 -3.92 -7.69 -10.68
CA ILE A 79 -2.76 -7.40 -11.55
C ILE A 79 -2.33 -8.60 -12.39
N LEU A 80 -2.18 -9.80 -11.80
CA LEU A 80 -1.80 -10.98 -12.57
C LEU A 80 -2.80 -11.34 -13.68
N LYS A 81 -4.08 -10.96 -13.53
CA LYS A 81 -5.08 -11.19 -14.58
C LYS A 81 -4.89 -10.26 -15.78
N MET A 82 -4.16 -9.15 -15.63
CA MET A 82 -3.78 -8.28 -16.75
C MET A 82 -2.81 -8.95 -17.72
N GLY A 83 -2.13 -10.03 -17.32
CA GLY A 83 -1.37 -10.88 -18.25
C GLY A 83 -2.22 -11.41 -19.41
N LYS A 84 -3.53 -11.59 -19.21
CA LYS A 84 -4.47 -11.96 -20.29
C LYS A 84 -4.68 -10.84 -21.32
N LEU A 85 -4.30 -9.62 -20.98
CA LEU A 85 -4.36 -8.43 -21.83
C LEU A 85 -2.99 -8.08 -22.45
N GLY A 86 -1.99 -8.95 -22.28
CA GLY A 86 -0.64 -8.73 -22.83
C GLY A 86 0.28 -7.86 -21.97
N LEU A 87 -0.12 -7.52 -20.74
CA LEU A 87 0.71 -6.76 -19.79
C LEU A 87 1.46 -7.69 -18.85
N ASP A 88 2.77 -7.48 -18.70
CA ASP A 88 3.64 -8.19 -17.77
C ASP A 88 4.29 -7.21 -16.77
N MET A 89 3.86 -7.28 -15.52
CA MET A 89 4.43 -6.46 -14.45
C MET A 89 5.47 -7.26 -13.67
N ASP A 90 6.68 -6.73 -13.57
CA ASP A 90 7.77 -7.34 -12.79
C ASP A 90 7.33 -7.58 -11.33
N PRO A 91 7.24 -8.84 -10.87
CA PRO A 91 6.87 -9.17 -9.49
C PRO A 91 7.78 -8.53 -8.45
N HIS A 92 9.04 -8.27 -8.79
CA HIS A 92 10.04 -7.76 -7.87
C HIS A 92 9.64 -6.42 -7.26
N ILE A 93 8.87 -5.59 -7.96
CA ILE A 93 8.43 -4.29 -7.45
C ILE A 93 7.47 -4.42 -6.27
N PHE A 94 6.67 -5.50 -6.23
CA PHE A 94 5.75 -5.79 -5.12
C PHE A 94 6.49 -6.41 -3.94
N GLU A 95 7.43 -7.31 -4.22
CA GLU A 95 8.28 -7.91 -3.17
C GLU A 95 9.14 -6.84 -2.47
N ARG A 96 9.71 -5.92 -3.24
CA ARG A 96 10.47 -4.79 -2.70
C ARG A 96 9.59 -3.84 -1.88
N ALA A 97 8.36 -3.62 -2.31
CA ALA A 97 7.38 -2.82 -1.56
C ALA A 97 7.09 -3.47 -0.19
N ARG A 98 6.80 -4.77 -0.18
CA ARG A 98 6.61 -5.55 1.05
C ARG A 98 7.83 -5.51 1.96
N GLU A 99 9.02 -5.72 1.39
CA GLU A 99 10.28 -5.73 2.14
C GLU A 99 10.50 -4.43 2.92
N ARG A 100 10.11 -3.27 2.36
CA ARG A 100 10.18 -1.99 3.07
C ARG A 100 9.29 -1.98 4.31
N ILE A 101 8.10 -2.55 4.23
CA ILE A 101 7.17 -2.66 5.36
C ILE A 101 7.72 -3.62 6.42
N THR A 102 8.19 -4.81 6.00
CA THR A 102 8.80 -5.80 6.90
C THR A 102 10.05 -5.27 7.60
N LYS A 103 10.84 -4.40 6.96
CA LYS A 103 11.99 -3.71 7.59
C LYS A 103 11.60 -2.51 8.47
N GLY A 104 10.31 -2.39 8.81
CA GLY A 104 9.78 -1.39 9.74
C GLY A 104 9.80 0.03 9.20
N LEU A 105 9.65 0.24 7.87
CA LEU A 105 9.62 1.60 7.31
C LEU A 105 8.53 2.47 7.96
N HIS A 106 7.34 1.93 8.18
CA HIS A 106 6.23 2.66 8.78
C HIS A 106 6.51 3.03 10.24
N HIS A 107 7.13 2.16 11.03
CA HIS A 107 7.57 2.50 12.39
C HIS A 107 8.57 3.67 12.40
N LYS A 108 9.56 3.67 11.50
CA LYS A 108 10.53 4.78 11.36
C LYS A 108 9.83 6.09 10.97
N MET A 109 8.82 6.02 10.11
CA MET A 109 8.05 7.18 9.70
C MET A 109 7.09 7.67 10.80
N ALA A 110 6.56 6.78 11.63
CA ALA A 110 5.85 7.15 12.85
C ALA A 110 6.77 7.94 13.79
N MET A 111 7.99 7.45 14.04
CA MET A 111 8.97 8.17 14.86
C MET A 111 9.25 9.58 14.32
N LEU A 112 9.40 9.73 13.00
CA LEU A 112 9.57 11.03 12.36
C LEU A 112 8.34 11.92 12.54
N ALA A 113 7.14 11.38 12.38
CA ALA A 113 5.88 12.11 12.56
C ALA A 113 5.71 12.61 14.00
N PHE A 114 5.99 11.77 15.01
CA PHE A 114 6.02 12.18 16.41
C PHE A 114 7.12 13.20 16.68
N ALA A 115 8.32 13.06 16.12
CA ALA A 115 9.41 14.02 16.31
C ALA A 115 9.12 15.39 15.68
N THR A 116 8.33 15.42 14.61
CA THR A 116 7.96 16.63 13.86
C THR A 116 6.57 17.15 14.18
N TRP A 117 5.97 16.70 15.30
CA TRP A 117 4.62 17.08 15.71
C TRP A 117 4.31 18.59 15.72
N PRO A 118 5.23 19.53 16.02
CA PRO A 118 4.92 20.96 15.97
C PRO A 118 4.63 21.48 14.56
N MET A 119 4.97 20.70 13.52
CA MET A 119 4.77 21.05 12.11
C MET A 119 3.44 20.54 11.55
N HIS A 120 2.61 19.88 12.36
CA HIS A 120 1.39 19.23 11.90
C HIS A 120 0.13 19.96 12.38
N PHE A 121 -0.94 19.82 11.62
CA PHE A 121 -2.27 20.34 11.97
C PHE A 121 -3.14 19.30 12.69
N TRP A 122 -2.57 18.12 13.00
CA TRP A 122 -3.21 17.05 13.75
C TRP A 122 -2.40 16.71 15.00
N LYS A 123 -3.05 16.06 15.97
CA LYS A 123 -2.44 15.65 17.24
C LYS A 123 -2.14 14.15 17.21
N PHE A 124 -1.04 13.77 17.86
CA PHE A 124 -0.79 12.39 18.27
C PHE A 124 -1.03 12.25 19.77
N ASP A 125 -1.64 11.14 20.15
CA ASP A 125 -1.63 10.74 21.55
C ASP A 125 -0.36 9.94 21.84
N GLY A 126 0.20 10.14 23.04
CA GLY A 126 1.36 9.38 23.48
C GLY A 126 1.03 7.88 23.52
N LEU A 127 1.99 7.06 23.14
CA LEU A 127 1.87 5.60 23.27
C LEU A 127 1.95 5.21 24.75
N ASP A 128 1.14 4.24 25.15
CA ASP A 128 1.13 3.67 26.49
C ASP A 128 1.57 2.19 26.50
N GLU A 129 1.60 1.57 27.69
CA GLU A 129 2.08 0.20 27.86
C GLU A 129 1.30 -0.82 27.02
N LYS A 130 -0.02 -0.63 26.82
CA LYS A 130 -0.83 -1.54 26.00
C LYS A 130 -0.46 -1.43 24.52
N ASP A 131 -0.09 -0.23 24.08
CA ASP A 131 0.38 0.00 22.71
C ASP A 131 1.69 -0.76 22.48
N PHE A 132 2.66 -0.63 23.39
CA PHE A 132 3.95 -1.32 23.30
C PHE A 132 3.81 -2.85 23.41
N GLU A 133 2.93 -3.35 24.29
CA GLU A 133 2.65 -4.79 24.37
C GLU A 133 2.06 -5.32 23.06
N TRP A 134 1.15 -4.57 22.42
CA TRP A 134 0.62 -4.97 21.11
C TRP A 134 1.72 -4.96 20.04
N PHE A 135 2.57 -3.92 19.98
CA PHE A 135 3.66 -3.84 19.01
C PHE A 135 4.68 -4.97 19.15
N GLU A 136 5.02 -5.40 20.37
CA GLU A 136 5.98 -6.50 20.57
C GLU A 136 5.42 -7.86 20.12
N ASN A 137 4.10 -8.02 20.14
CA ASN A 137 3.42 -9.26 19.76
C ASN A 137 3.04 -9.32 18.27
N LYS A 138 3.31 -8.27 17.48
CA LYS A 138 2.81 -8.10 16.11
C LYS A 138 3.92 -7.77 15.11
#